data_AF-A0A960H5U6-F1
#
_entry.id   AF-A0A960H5U6-F1
#
_cell.length_a   1.000
_cell.length_b   1.000
_cell.length_c   1.000
_cell.angle_alpha   90.00
_cell.angle_beta   90.00
_cell.angle_gamma   90.00
#
_symmetry.space_group_name_H-M   'P 1'
#
loop_
_entity.id
_entity.type
_entity.pdbx_description
1 polymer ?
#
loop_
_entity_poly.entity_id
_entity_poly.type
_entity_poly.pdbx_seq_one_letter_code
_entity_poly.pdbx_strand_id
1 'polypeptide(L)'
;MTAGDTDGVVGGVTQVRAVTTALTAAAKSSGVAMILVGHVTKDGAIAGPRSLEHLVDVVLHFEGDRNTALRMVRGIKNRFGAADEVGCFLLHDNGIEGVADPSGLFLDQRPSPVSGTAVTVSLDGKRPLIGEIQALLAPPTNVASPRRAVSGVDHARTAMITAVLEKRAALKV
;
A
#
# COMPACT_ATOMS: atom_id res chain seq x y z
N MET A 1 -2.33 22.29 -21.92
CA MET A 1 -3.73 22.76 -21.95
C MET A 1 -3.91 23.80 -20.86
N THR A 2 -4.34 25.01 -21.19
CA THR A 2 -4.63 26.08 -20.22
C THR A 2 -6.11 26.44 -20.33
N ALA A 3 -6.83 26.49 -19.22
CA ALA A 3 -8.17 27.08 -19.20
C ALA A 3 -8.01 28.60 -19.20
N GLY A 4 -8.30 29.22 -20.35
CA GLY A 4 -8.08 30.66 -20.59
C GLY A 4 -8.99 31.59 -19.79
N ASP A 5 -10.16 31.09 -19.35
CA ASP A 5 -11.19 31.85 -18.62
C ASP A 5 -11.19 31.61 -17.09
N THR A 6 -10.13 31.01 -16.55
CA THR A 6 -10.03 30.81 -15.09
C THR A 6 -8.99 31.72 -14.46
N ASP A 7 -9.43 32.52 -13.50
CA ASP A 7 -8.55 33.27 -12.60
C ASP A 7 -7.71 32.29 -11.75
N GLY A 8 -6.39 32.35 -11.90
CA GLY A 8 -5.46 31.55 -11.11
C GLY A 8 -4.07 31.40 -11.73
N VAL A 9 -3.14 30.88 -10.93
CA VAL A 9 -1.79 30.55 -11.38
C VAL A 9 -1.83 29.34 -12.31
N VAL A 10 -1.07 29.38 -13.40
CA VAL A 10 -0.93 28.27 -14.33
C VAL A 10 -0.42 27.02 -13.57
N GLY A 11 -1.11 25.90 -13.69
CA GLY A 11 -0.81 24.66 -12.95
C GLY A 11 -1.31 24.63 -11.50
N GLY A 12 -1.92 25.72 -11.01
CA GLY A 12 -2.55 25.78 -9.70
C GLY A 12 -3.86 24.98 -9.62
N VAL A 13 -4.33 24.76 -8.39
CA VAL A 13 -5.52 23.94 -8.08
C VAL A 13 -6.75 24.36 -8.87
N THR A 14 -7.03 25.67 -8.96
CA THR A 14 -8.19 26.20 -9.68
C THR A 14 -8.16 25.82 -11.17
N GLN A 15 -7.03 26.04 -11.83
CA GLN A 15 -6.89 25.74 -13.26
C GLN A 15 -6.96 24.23 -13.52
N VAL A 16 -6.26 23.41 -12.72
CA VAL A 16 -6.26 21.96 -12.89
C VAL A 16 -7.67 21.38 -12.68
N ARG A 17 -8.44 21.88 -11.72
CA ARG A 17 -9.83 21.47 -11.49
C ARG A 17 -10.73 21.85 -12.67
N ALA A 18 -10.58 23.05 -13.22
CA ALA A 18 -11.38 23.50 -14.37
C ALA A 18 -11.10 22.66 -15.62
N VAL A 19 -9.82 22.42 -15.93
CA VAL A 19 -9.40 21.55 -17.03
C VAL A 19 -9.93 20.13 -16.83
N THR A 20 -9.79 19.57 -15.63
CA THR A 20 -10.30 18.22 -15.31
C THR A 20 -11.82 18.10 -15.48
N THR A 21 -12.56 19.14 -15.10
CA THR A 21 -14.02 19.18 -15.25
C THR A 21 -14.42 19.22 -16.72
N ALA A 22 -13.77 20.07 -17.53
CA ALA A 22 -14.01 20.14 -18.96
C ALA A 22 -13.67 18.82 -19.68
N LEU A 23 -12.54 18.21 -19.35
CA LEU A 23 -12.12 16.92 -19.90
C LEU A 23 -13.10 15.80 -19.54
N THR A 24 -13.54 15.74 -18.28
CA THR A 24 -14.52 14.73 -17.84
C THR A 24 -15.86 14.90 -18.57
N ALA A 25 -16.31 16.14 -18.76
CA ALA A 25 -17.54 16.42 -19.51
C ALA A 25 -17.42 16.00 -20.99
N ALA A 26 -16.28 16.31 -21.63
CA ALA A 26 -16.02 15.91 -23.01
C ALA A 26 -15.92 14.39 -23.18
N ALA A 27 -15.28 13.68 -22.25
CA ALA A 27 -15.22 12.22 -22.28
C ALA A 27 -16.62 11.59 -22.15
N LYS A 28 -17.48 12.14 -21.28
CA LYS A 28 -18.87 11.69 -21.11
C LYS A 28 -19.72 11.94 -22.35
N SER A 29 -19.60 13.10 -22.98
CA SER A 29 -20.39 13.43 -24.18
C SER A 29 -19.96 12.62 -25.42
N SER A 30 -18.68 12.25 -25.50
CA SER A 30 -18.14 11.44 -26.60
C SER A 30 -18.18 9.93 -26.35
N GLY A 31 -18.50 9.51 -25.13
CA GLY A 31 -18.57 8.08 -24.75
C GLY A 31 -17.22 7.38 -24.74
N VAL A 32 -16.11 8.11 -24.60
CA VAL A 32 -14.75 7.54 -24.58
C VAL A 32 -14.23 7.38 -23.15
N ALA A 33 -13.44 6.32 -22.92
CA ALA A 33 -12.69 6.17 -21.68
C ALA A 33 -11.47 7.11 -21.68
N MET A 34 -11.24 7.81 -20.57
CA MET A 34 -10.11 8.72 -20.40
C MET A 34 -9.39 8.41 -19.10
N ILE A 35 -8.05 8.32 -19.18
CA ILE A 35 -7.18 8.14 -18.01
C ILE A 35 -6.46 9.46 -17.73
N LEU A 36 -6.54 9.93 -16.49
CA LEU A 36 -5.80 11.09 -16.01
C LEU A 36 -4.69 10.63 -15.06
N VAL A 37 -3.47 11.10 -15.30
CA VAL A 37 -2.31 10.77 -14.47
C VAL A 37 -1.98 11.97 -13.60
N GLY A 38 -2.12 11.81 -12.28
CA GLY A 38 -1.75 12.81 -11.29
C GLY A 38 -0.54 12.37 -10.48
N HIS A 39 0.56 13.12 -10.56
CA HIS A 39 1.74 12.85 -9.75
C HIS A 39 1.58 13.46 -8.36
N VAL A 40 1.92 12.69 -7.32
CA VAL A 40 1.98 13.20 -5.94
C VAL A 40 3.27 13.98 -5.78
N THR A 41 3.15 15.30 -5.63
CA THR A 41 4.29 16.20 -5.38
C THR A 41 4.34 16.56 -3.89
N LYS A 42 5.55 16.79 -3.36
CA LYS A 42 5.74 17.19 -1.96
C LYS A 42 5.60 18.71 -1.76
N ASP A 43 5.84 19.48 -2.82
CA ASP A 43 6.07 20.93 -2.72
C ASP A 43 4.79 21.76 -2.93
N GLY A 44 3.64 21.13 -3.17
CA GLY A 44 2.33 21.80 -3.28
C GLY A 44 2.17 22.80 -4.44
N ALA A 45 3.23 23.04 -5.22
CA ALA A 45 3.25 23.97 -6.35
C ALA A 45 2.31 23.57 -7.49
N ILE A 46 2.02 22.27 -7.61
CA ILE A 46 1.04 21.72 -8.56
C ILE A 46 -0.08 21.06 -7.75
N ALA A 47 -1.31 21.25 -8.21
CA ALA A 47 -2.49 20.61 -7.63
C ALA A 47 -2.29 19.08 -7.53
N GLY A 48 -2.29 18.56 -6.30
CA GLY A 48 -2.15 17.13 -6.08
C GLY A 48 -3.39 16.36 -6.56
N PRO A 49 -3.24 15.06 -6.90
CA PRO A 49 -4.35 14.21 -7.35
C PRO A 49 -5.55 14.19 -6.39
N ARG A 50 -5.29 14.36 -5.08
CA ARG A 50 -6.32 14.48 -4.04
C ARG A 50 -7.36 15.57 -4.32
N SER A 51 -6.95 16.68 -4.91
CA SER A 51 -7.86 17.79 -5.24
C SER A 51 -8.83 17.47 -6.38
N LEU A 52 -8.66 16.34 -7.07
CA LEU A 52 -9.46 15.93 -8.22
C LEU A 52 -10.35 14.71 -7.91
N GLU A 53 -10.18 14.06 -6.77
CA GLU A 53 -10.85 12.79 -6.42
C GLU A 53 -12.39 12.86 -6.50
N HIS A 54 -12.97 13.99 -6.12
CA HIS A 54 -14.42 14.19 -6.18
C HIS A 54 -14.94 14.44 -7.61
N LEU A 55 -14.07 14.90 -8.52
CA LEU A 55 -14.43 15.29 -9.89
C LEU A 55 -14.45 14.12 -10.88
N VAL A 56 -13.73 13.03 -10.57
CA VAL A 56 -13.59 11.86 -11.45
C VAL A 56 -14.50 10.71 -11.03
N ASP A 57 -14.79 9.78 -11.94
CA ASP A 57 -15.66 8.64 -11.65
C ASP A 57 -14.92 7.47 -10.97
N VAL A 58 -13.63 7.31 -11.26
CA VAL A 58 -12.75 6.30 -10.65
C VAL A 58 -11.46 6.96 -10.18
N VAL A 59 -11.00 6.60 -8.98
CA VAL A 59 -9.72 7.02 -8.39
C VAL A 59 -8.92 5.77 -8.08
N LEU A 60 -7.74 5.65 -8.69
CA LEU A 60 -6.78 4.59 -8.46
C LEU A 60 -5.48 5.18 -7.95
N HIS A 61 -4.90 4.58 -6.92
CA HIS A 61 -3.57 4.88 -6.42
C HIS A 61 -2.60 3.80 -6.87
N PHE A 62 -1.44 4.20 -7.41
CA PHE A 62 -0.36 3.28 -7.71
C PHE A 62 0.78 3.50 -6.71
N GLU A 63 0.97 2.55 -5.82
CA GLU A 63 1.83 2.64 -4.64
C GLU A 63 2.85 1.50 -4.62
N GLY A 64 3.99 1.72 -3.97
CA GLY A 64 5.02 0.72 -3.79
C GLY A 64 6.08 1.15 -2.80
N ASP A 65 6.64 0.19 -2.08
CA ASP A 65 7.80 0.40 -1.24
C ASP A 65 9.08 0.39 -2.10
N ARG A 66 10.08 1.19 -1.72
CA ARG A 66 11.36 1.31 -2.42
C ARG A 66 12.20 0.04 -2.34
N ASN A 67 12.00 -0.77 -1.30
CA ASN A 67 12.80 -1.95 -1.00
C ASN A 67 12.29 -3.21 -1.70
N THR A 68 11.20 -3.13 -2.46
CA THR A 68 10.59 -4.26 -3.14
C THR A 68 10.16 -3.88 -4.55
N ALA A 69 10.18 -4.85 -5.46
CA ALA A 69 9.68 -4.70 -6.83
C ALA A 69 8.14 -4.68 -6.91
N LEU A 70 7.45 -5.04 -5.81
CA LEU A 70 6.00 -5.05 -5.74
C LEU A 70 5.45 -3.62 -5.84
N ARG A 71 4.49 -3.46 -6.75
CA ARG A 71 3.65 -2.29 -6.90
C ARG A 71 2.20 -2.72 -6.75
N MET A 72 1.40 -1.88 -6.14
CA MET A 72 -0.02 -2.13 -5.90
C MET A 72 -0.84 -1.00 -6.51
N VAL A 73 -1.83 -1.35 -7.32
CA VAL A 73 -2.90 -0.44 -7.74
C VAL A 73 -4.06 -0.63 -6.78
N ARG A 74 -4.45 0.41 -6.05
CA ARG A 74 -5.58 0.39 -5.11
C ARG A 74 -6.71 1.28 -5.60
N GLY A 75 -7.94 0.77 -5.62
CA GLY A 75 -9.12 1.60 -5.76
C GLY A 75 -9.37 2.45 -4.52
N ILE A 76 -9.65 3.74 -4.70
CA ILE A 76 -10.14 4.63 -3.64
C ILE A 76 -11.61 4.97 -3.89
N LYS A 77 -11.97 5.13 -5.15
CA LYS A 77 -13.32 5.41 -5.61
C LYS A 77 -13.54 4.65 -6.91
N ASN A 78 -14.67 3.96 -7.02
CA ASN A 78 -15.07 3.31 -8.26
C ASN A 78 -16.59 3.44 -8.41
N ARG A 79 -17.05 4.25 -9.37
CA ARG A 79 -18.49 4.37 -9.66
C ARG A 79 -19.05 3.21 -10.49
N PHE A 80 -18.21 2.31 -10.98
CA PHE A 80 -18.58 1.22 -11.87
C PHE A 80 -18.35 -0.17 -11.26
N GLY A 81 -18.00 -0.26 -9.97
CA GLY A 81 -17.71 -1.52 -9.32
C GLY A 81 -17.18 -1.36 -7.89
N ALA A 82 -16.54 -2.41 -7.39
CA ALA A 82 -15.91 -2.40 -6.08
C ALA A 82 -14.76 -1.38 -6.03
N ALA A 83 -14.70 -0.61 -4.95
CA ALA A 83 -13.66 0.39 -4.72
C ALA A 83 -12.50 -0.17 -3.91
N ASP A 84 -12.64 -1.33 -3.28
CA ASP A 84 -11.68 -1.98 -2.38
C ASP A 84 -10.83 -3.06 -3.08
N GLU A 85 -10.81 -3.07 -4.41
CA GLU A 85 -9.96 -3.96 -5.19
C GLU A 85 -8.50 -3.48 -5.21
N VAL A 86 -7.60 -4.45 -5.24
CA VAL A 86 -6.15 -4.23 -5.36
C VAL A 86 -5.58 -5.13 -6.44
N GLY A 87 -4.91 -4.51 -7.41
CA GLY A 87 -4.07 -5.19 -8.38
C GLY A 87 -2.62 -5.21 -7.92
N CYS A 88 -1.98 -6.36 -7.96
CA CYS A 88 -0.56 -6.50 -7.64
C CYS A 88 0.26 -6.60 -8.92
N PHE A 89 1.42 -5.96 -8.93
CA PHE A 89 2.30 -5.93 -10.08
C PHE A 89 3.76 -6.01 -9.65
N LEU A 90 4.62 -6.62 -10.47
CA LEU A 90 6.07 -6.58 -10.30
C LEU A 90 6.67 -5.62 -11.32
N LEU A 91 7.53 -4.72 -10.85
CA LEU A 91 8.33 -3.86 -11.69
C LEU A 91 9.65 -4.57 -12.02
N HIS A 92 9.85 -4.84 -13.30
CA HIS A 92 11.05 -5.41 -13.88
C HIS A 92 11.75 -4.36 -14.75
N ASP A 93 13.00 -4.63 -15.14
CA ASP A 93 13.78 -3.74 -16.01
C ASP A 93 13.11 -3.50 -17.37
N ASN A 94 12.30 -4.47 -17.83
CA ASN A 94 11.58 -4.42 -19.10
C ASN A 94 10.11 -3.94 -18.99
N GLY A 95 9.62 -3.61 -17.79
CA GLY A 95 8.25 -3.11 -17.62
C GLY A 95 7.55 -3.59 -16.35
N ILE A 96 6.22 -3.59 -16.38
CA ILE A 96 5.37 -3.95 -15.25
C ILE A 96 4.56 -5.20 -15.61
N GLU A 97 4.65 -6.23 -14.78
CA GLU A 97 3.92 -7.49 -14.96
C GLU A 97 2.85 -7.67 -13.87
N GLY A 98 1.65 -8.11 -14.27
CA GLY A 98 0.55 -8.38 -13.34
C GLY A 98 0.76 -9.67 -12.55
N VAL A 99 0.57 -9.61 -11.24
CA VAL A 99 0.66 -10.77 -10.34
C VAL A 99 -0.74 -11.22 -9.97
N ALA A 100 -1.18 -12.35 -10.54
CA ALA A 100 -2.49 -12.93 -10.25
C ALA A 100 -2.59 -13.45 -8.80
N ASP A 101 -1.53 -14.11 -8.32
CA ASP A 101 -1.43 -14.61 -6.95
C ASP A 101 -0.18 -14.05 -6.24
N PRO A 102 -0.32 -13.00 -5.43
CA PRO A 102 0.80 -12.42 -4.69
C PRO A 102 1.11 -13.16 -3.39
N SER A 103 0.40 -14.25 -3.06
CA SER A 103 0.57 -14.97 -1.78
C SER A 103 2.01 -15.42 -1.54
N GLY A 104 2.68 -15.92 -2.58
CA GLY A 104 4.08 -16.37 -2.53
C GLY A 104 5.11 -15.25 -2.45
N LEU A 105 4.73 -13.98 -2.66
CA LEU A 105 5.67 -12.85 -2.59
C LEU A 105 6.02 -12.45 -1.16
N PHE A 106 5.18 -12.83 -0.20
CA PHE A 106 5.34 -12.49 1.21
C PHE A 106 5.85 -13.65 2.07
N LEU A 107 6.09 -14.80 1.42
CA LEU A 107 6.65 -15.99 2.04
C LEU A 107 8.11 -16.13 1.63
N ASP A 108 8.95 -16.47 2.60
CA ASP A 108 10.33 -16.79 2.30
C ASP A 108 10.36 -18.16 1.58
N GLN A 109 10.98 -18.21 0.40
CA GLN A 109 10.99 -19.44 -0.41
C GLN A 109 12.06 -20.41 0.10
N ARG A 110 11.74 -21.11 1.19
CA ARG A 110 12.64 -22.10 1.79
C ARG A 110 12.24 -23.52 1.36
N PRO A 111 13.22 -24.41 1.12
CA PRO A 111 12.94 -25.80 0.75
C PRO A 111 12.29 -26.61 1.87
N SER A 112 12.40 -26.16 3.12
CA SER A 112 11.78 -26.78 4.30
C SER A 112 11.40 -25.73 5.35
N PRO A 113 10.38 -26.00 6.20
CA PRO A 113 10.07 -25.16 7.34
C PRO A 113 11.27 -24.99 8.27
N VAL A 114 11.43 -23.80 8.85
CA VAL A 114 12.51 -23.49 9.80
C VAL A 114 11.91 -23.07 11.13
N SER A 115 12.53 -23.44 12.25
CA SER A 115 12.08 -22.98 13.56
C SER A 115 12.15 -21.46 13.68
N GLY A 116 11.16 -20.88 14.37
CA GLY A 116 11.07 -19.44 14.55
C GLY A 116 10.31 -18.72 13.44
N THR A 117 9.71 -19.41 12.47
CA THR A 117 8.83 -18.80 11.47
C THR A 117 7.40 -19.26 11.62
N ALA A 118 6.44 -18.33 11.47
CA ALA A 118 5.02 -18.63 11.45
C ALA A 118 4.31 -17.80 10.37
N VAL A 119 3.58 -18.47 9.48
CA VAL A 119 2.73 -17.80 8.48
C VAL A 119 1.46 -17.29 9.14
N THR A 120 1.08 -16.06 8.81
CA THR A 120 -0.15 -15.42 9.26
C THR A 120 -0.85 -14.73 8.10
N VAL A 121 -2.12 -14.40 8.29
CA VAL A 121 -2.87 -13.52 7.40
C VAL A 121 -3.09 -12.20 8.12
N SER A 122 -2.51 -11.14 7.57
CA SER A 122 -2.80 -9.77 7.98
C SER A 122 -3.87 -9.17 7.08
N LEU A 123 -4.55 -8.13 7.56
CA LEU A 123 -5.50 -7.36 6.76
C LEU A 123 -4.91 -5.98 6.49
N ASP A 124 -4.86 -5.61 5.22
CA ASP A 124 -4.65 -4.22 4.82
C ASP A 124 -5.96 -3.69 4.21
N GLY A 125 -6.73 -2.99 5.04
CA GLY A 125 -8.14 -2.70 4.77
C GLY A 125 -8.97 -3.99 4.78
N LYS A 126 -9.51 -4.40 3.62
CA LYS A 126 -10.28 -5.64 3.48
C LYS A 126 -9.50 -6.77 2.79
N ARG A 127 -8.28 -6.49 2.29
CA ARG A 127 -7.51 -7.50 1.57
C ARG A 127 -6.72 -8.37 2.54
N PRO A 128 -6.89 -9.70 2.52
CA PRO A 128 -6.00 -10.60 3.21
C PRO A 128 -4.64 -10.59 2.51
N LEU A 129 -3.60 -10.25 3.27
CA LEU A 129 -2.22 -10.38 2.87
C LEU A 129 -1.60 -11.48 3.70
N ILE A 130 -0.98 -12.46 3.05
CA ILE A 130 -0.16 -13.45 3.75
C ILE A 130 1.12 -12.74 4.19
N GLY A 131 1.58 -13.04 5.40
CA GLY A 131 2.87 -12.58 5.89
C GLY A 131 3.52 -13.63 6.78
N GLU A 132 4.82 -13.51 6.98
CA GLU A 132 5.57 -14.39 7.88
C GLU A 132 6.06 -13.60 9.09
N ILE A 133 5.74 -14.10 10.29
CA ILE A 133 6.34 -13.63 11.54
C ILE A 133 7.59 -14.45 11.80
N GLN A 134 8.69 -13.76 12.06
CA GLN A 134 9.97 -14.38 12.38
C GLN A 134 10.39 -14.03 13.81
N ALA A 135 10.88 -15.03 14.54
CA ALA A 135 11.36 -14.92 15.90
C ALA A 135 12.63 -15.74 16.07
N LEU A 136 13.65 -15.10 16.66
CA LEU A 136 14.88 -15.76 17.08
C LEU A 136 15.00 -15.63 18.60
N LEU A 137 14.94 -16.78 19.29
CA LEU A 137 15.18 -16.86 20.72
C LEU A 137 16.59 -17.40 20.93
N ALA A 138 17.42 -16.62 21.62
CA ALA A 138 18.72 -17.10 22.09
C ALA A 138 18.54 -17.90 23.39
N PRO A 139 19.44 -18.86 23.69
CA PRO A 139 19.45 -19.52 24.99
C PRO A 139 19.52 -18.48 26.14
N PRO A 140 18.95 -18.78 27.30
CA PRO A 140 18.93 -17.86 28.43
C PRO A 140 20.36 -17.45 28.80
N THR A 141 20.64 -16.16 28.66
CA THR A 141 21.91 -15.55 29.07
C THR A 141 21.80 -15.08 30.52
N ASN A 142 22.87 -15.18 31.32
CA ASN A 142 22.95 -14.68 32.71
C ASN A 142 22.96 -13.14 32.81
N VAL A 143 22.38 -12.43 31.84
CA VAL A 143 22.32 -10.97 31.80
C VAL A 143 21.08 -10.50 32.55
N ALA A 144 21.23 -9.46 33.38
CA ALA A 144 20.16 -8.95 34.24
C ALA A 144 18.89 -8.49 33.48
N SER A 145 19.02 -8.13 32.20
CA SER A 145 17.89 -7.77 31.35
C SER A 145 18.07 -8.35 29.94
N PRO A 146 17.23 -9.29 29.50
CA PRO A 146 17.34 -9.88 28.17
C PRO A 146 16.97 -8.86 27.09
N ARG A 147 17.73 -8.84 26.00
CA ARG A 147 17.45 -7.95 24.86
C ARG A 147 16.19 -8.42 24.14
N ARG A 148 15.20 -7.54 24.02
CA ARG A 148 13.99 -7.73 23.22
C ARG A 148 13.97 -6.67 22.11
N ALA A 149 13.99 -7.11 20.86
CA ALA A 149 13.97 -6.23 19.69
C ALA A 149 12.91 -6.73 18.71
N VAL A 150 12.20 -5.79 18.09
CA VAL A 150 11.16 -6.09 17.10
C VAL A 150 11.32 -5.16 15.90
N SER A 151 10.88 -5.63 14.74
CA SER A 151 10.78 -4.84 13.51
C SER A 151 9.47 -5.22 12.81
N GLY A 152 8.76 -4.23 12.26
CA GLY A 152 7.50 -4.46 11.54
C GLY A 152 6.29 -4.84 12.40
N VAL A 153 6.45 -4.95 13.73
CA VAL A 153 5.37 -5.25 14.68
C VAL A 153 5.41 -4.31 15.87
N ASP A 154 4.26 -4.13 16.52
CA ASP A 154 4.14 -3.31 17.72
C ASP A 154 4.86 -3.94 18.93
N HIS A 155 5.73 -3.15 19.58
CA HIS A 155 6.53 -3.61 20.71
C HIS A 155 5.67 -3.98 21.94
N ALA A 156 4.64 -3.19 22.25
CA ALA A 156 3.79 -3.43 23.41
C ALA A 156 3.00 -4.73 23.26
N ARG A 157 2.45 -4.98 22.06
CA ARG A 157 1.78 -6.24 21.71
C ARG A 157 2.71 -7.44 21.83
N THR A 158 3.93 -7.35 21.30
CA THR A 158 4.90 -8.44 21.44
C THR A 158 5.23 -8.72 22.91
N ALA A 159 5.48 -7.68 23.71
CA ALA A 159 5.77 -7.84 25.14
C ALA A 159 4.63 -8.52 25.91
N MET A 160 3.38 -8.17 25.62
CA MET A 160 2.20 -8.81 26.20
C MET A 160 2.08 -10.29 25.79
N ILE A 161 2.28 -10.61 24.51
CA ILE A 161 2.26 -12.00 24.03
C ILE A 161 3.34 -12.82 24.72
N THR A 162 4.57 -12.28 24.84
CA THR A 162 5.65 -12.94 25.57
C THR A 162 5.28 -13.23 27.03
N ALA A 163 4.69 -12.27 27.74
CA ALA A 163 4.24 -12.46 29.11
C ALA A 163 3.13 -13.53 29.24
N VAL A 164 2.21 -13.59 28.27
CA VAL A 164 1.17 -14.64 28.21
C VAL A 164 1.79 -16.01 27.97
N LEU A 165 2.75 -16.13 27.03
CA LEU A 165 3.45 -17.38 26.76
C LEU A 165 4.22 -17.87 27.99
N GLU A 166 4.91 -16.98 28.70
CA GLU A 166 5.60 -17.32 29.95
C GLU A 166 4.63 -17.81 31.02
N LYS A 167 3.53 -17.08 31.23
CA LYS A 167 2.58 -17.41 32.30
C LYS A 167 1.68 -18.61 32.01
N ARG A 168 1.30 -18.83 30.75
CA ARG A 168 0.26 -19.79 30.35
C ARG A 168 0.81 -21.00 29.62
N ALA A 169 1.87 -20.83 28.82
CA ALA A 169 2.53 -21.92 28.11
C ALA A 169 3.81 -22.40 28.83
N ALA A 170 4.16 -21.80 29.97
CA ALA A 170 5.34 -22.14 30.78
C ALA A 170 6.66 -22.10 29.98
N LEU A 171 6.71 -21.25 28.95
CA LEU A 171 7.90 -21.06 28.13
C LEU A 171 8.85 -20.06 28.83
N LYS A 172 10.15 -20.35 28.79
CA LYS A 172 11.18 -19.41 29.26
C LYS A 172 11.58 -18.52 28.08
N VAL A 173 11.04 -17.30 28.02
CA VAL A 173 11.13 -16.38 26.86
C VAL A 173 11.73 -15.03 27.22
#